data_AF-A0A9W9HZI9-F1
#
_entry.id   AF-A0A9W9HZI9-F1
#
_cell.length_a   1.000
_cell.length_b   1.000
_cell.length_c   1.000
_cell.angle_alpha   90.00
_cell.angle_beta   90.00
_cell.angle_gamma   90.00
#
_symmetry.space_group_name_H-M   'P 1'
#
loop_
_entity.id
_entity.type
_entity.pdbx_description
1 polymer ?
#
loop_
_entity_poly.entity_id
_entity_poly.type
_entity_poly.pdbx_seq_one_letter_code
_entity_poly.pdbx_strand_id
1 'polypeptide(L)'
;MPVIYYPDDLKAKNISYESFFLGSDLNVAPVLDPGRKSVKVYLPGPNESYTHVWTGRRYQGGQTIKVSAPYGKPVVFVVGQPKHDHLQGFLEFVRKENGTAIHV
;
A
#
# COMPACT_ATOMS: atom_id res chain seq x y z
N MET A 1 -11.94 -2.99 12.73
CA MET A 1 -11.85 -2.48 11.34
C MET A 1 -10.47 -1.86 11.15
N PRO A 2 -9.57 -2.49 10.39
CA PRO A 2 -8.21 -1.98 10.13
C PRO A 2 -8.18 -0.75 9.21
N VAL A 3 -9.31 -0.40 8.58
CA VAL A 3 -9.47 0.76 7.70
C VAL A 3 -10.47 1.74 8.35
N ILE A 4 -9.95 2.72 9.09
CA ILE A 4 -10.75 3.66 9.91
C ILE A 4 -10.98 5.01 9.20
N TYR A 5 -10.12 5.37 8.25
CA TYR A 5 -10.09 6.72 7.65
C TYR A 5 -11.21 7.04 6.66
N TYR A 6 -11.98 6.04 6.20
CA TYR A 6 -13.03 6.21 5.19
C TYR A 6 -14.36 5.59 5.66
N PRO A 7 -15.03 6.18 6.67
CA PRO A 7 -16.23 5.62 7.27
C PRO A 7 -17.47 5.61 6.37
N ASP A 8 -17.47 6.36 5.26
CA ASP A 8 -18.57 6.35 4.29
C ASP A 8 -18.39 5.32 3.17
N ASP A 9 -17.20 4.73 3.06
CA ASP A 9 -16.87 3.75 2.03
C ASP A 9 -17.27 2.33 2.49
N LEU A 10 -18.37 1.83 1.95
CA LEU A 10 -18.91 0.50 2.29
C LEU A 10 -17.94 -0.64 1.96
N LYS A 11 -17.13 -0.52 0.91
CA LYS A 11 -16.12 -1.54 0.57
C LYS A 11 -14.98 -1.50 1.58
N ALA A 12 -14.57 -0.30 2.00
CA ALA A 12 -13.55 -0.12 3.04
C ALA A 12 -13.96 -0.75 4.37
N LYS A 13 -15.25 -0.63 4.77
CA LYS A 13 -15.78 -1.27 6.00
C LYS A 13 -15.63 -2.79 6.00
N ASN A 14 -15.71 -3.40 4.82
CA ASN A 14 -15.64 -4.85 4.67
C ASN A 14 -14.20 -5.38 4.60
N ILE A 15 -13.18 -4.50 4.57
CA ILE A 15 -11.79 -4.93 4.65
C ILE A 15 -11.49 -5.40 6.07
N SER A 16 -10.97 -6.62 6.20
CA SER A 16 -10.64 -7.21 7.49
C SER A 16 -9.16 -7.50 7.65
N TYR A 17 -8.51 -8.03 6.63
CA TYR A 17 -7.11 -8.48 6.70
C TYR A 17 -6.33 -8.21 5.40
N GLU A 18 -7.03 -7.84 4.33
CA GLU A 18 -6.49 -7.64 3.00
C GLU A 18 -5.60 -6.39 2.91
N SER A 19 -5.92 -5.37 3.70
CA SER A 19 -5.06 -4.20 3.89
C SER A 19 -5.35 -3.50 5.22
N PHE A 20 -4.41 -2.67 5.65
CA PHE A 20 -4.54 -1.83 6.84
C PHE A 20 -3.76 -0.53 6.66
N PHE A 21 -4.14 0.48 7.44
CA PHE A 21 -3.41 1.74 7.50
C PHE A 21 -2.37 1.71 8.62
N LEU A 22 -1.15 2.16 8.32
CA LEU A 22 -0.10 2.39 9.30
C LEU A 22 0.04 3.91 9.48
N GLY A 23 -0.64 4.44 10.49
CA GLY A 23 -0.90 5.88 10.59
C GLY A 23 -1.77 6.38 9.43
N SER A 24 -1.80 7.69 9.21
CA SER A 24 -2.57 8.29 8.11
C SER A 24 -1.89 8.21 6.76
N ASP A 25 -0.58 7.93 6.74
CA ASP A 25 0.26 8.22 5.57
C ASP A 25 0.60 6.96 4.77
N LEU A 26 0.40 5.76 5.33
CA LEU A 26 0.70 4.49 4.67
C LEU A 26 -0.50 3.55 4.66
N ASN A 27 -0.71 2.90 3.51
CA ASN A 27 -1.59 1.73 3.38
C ASN A 27 -0.76 0.51 2.98
N VAL A 28 -0.92 -0.59 3.71
CA VAL A 28 -0.14 -1.82 3.54
C VAL A 28 -1.08 -2.96 3.15
N ALA A 29 -0.73 -3.70 2.10
CA ALA A 29 -1.48 -4.86 1.61
C ALA A 29 -0.58 -6.10 1.57
N PRO A 30 -0.56 -6.91 2.65
CA PRO A 30 0.34 -8.05 2.74
C PRO A 30 -0.03 -9.16 1.75
N VAL A 31 0.98 -9.89 1.28
CA VAL A 31 0.76 -11.18 0.61
C VAL A 31 0.58 -12.24 1.69
N LEU A 32 -0.56 -12.93 1.68
CA LEU A 32 -0.95 -13.86 2.74
C LEU A 32 -0.80 -15.34 2.36
N ASP A 33 -0.75 -15.63 1.05
CA ASP A 33 -0.63 -17.00 0.54
C ASP A 33 0.82 -17.31 0.11
N PRO A 34 1.35 -18.50 0.44
CA PRO A 34 2.68 -18.94 0.01
C PRO A 34 2.87 -18.90 -1.50
N GLY A 35 4.07 -18.49 -1.94
CA GLY A 35 4.47 -18.48 -3.36
C GLY A 35 3.80 -17.39 -4.21
N ARG A 36 2.86 -16.62 -3.67
CA ARG A 36 2.25 -15.50 -4.40
C ARG A 36 3.22 -14.32 -4.48
N LYS A 37 3.32 -13.75 -5.68
CA LYS A 37 4.14 -12.55 -5.98
C LYS A 37 3.28 -11.36 -6.42
N SER A 38 1.99 -11.38 -6.07
CA SER A 38 1.06 -10.28 -6.34
C SER A 38 -0.13 -10.34 -5.39
N VAL A 39 -0.68 -9.18 -5.07
CA VAL A 39 -1.89 -9.03 -4.25
C VAL A 39 -2.99 -8.31 -5.04
N LYS A 40 -4.25 -8.63 -4.75
CA LYS A 40 -5.41 -7.87 -5.20
C LYS A 40 -5.92 -7.07 -4.01
N VAL A 41 -5.93 -5.75 -4.12
CA VAL A 41 -6.24 -4.84 -3.01
C VAL A 41 -7.24 -3.78 -3.43
N TYR A 42 -8.23 -3.51 -2.57
CA TYR A 42 -9.10 -2.34 -2.69
C TYR A 42 -8.42 -1.14 -2.04
N LEU A 43 -8.36 -0.01 -2.75
CA LEU A 43 -7.86 1.25 -2.24
C LEU A 43 -9.06 2.10 -1.83
N PRO A 44 -9.27 2.37 -0.53
CA PRO A 44 -10.39 3.17 -0.03
C PRO A 44 -10.34 4.63 -0.47
N GLY A 45 -11.45 5.36 -0.32
CA GLY A 45 -11.44 6.82 -0.44
C GLY A 45 -11.37 7.30 -1.90
N PRO A 46 -12.52 7.50 -2.58
CA PRO A 46 -12.55 7.82 -4.02
C PRO A 46 -11.84 9.13 -4.41
N ASN A 47 -11.65 10.05 -3.46
CA ASN A 47 -10.93 11.32 -3.67
C ASN A 47 -9.47 11.26 -3.19
N GLU A 48 -8.99 10.10 -2.77
CA GLU A 48 -7.64 9.90 -2.28
C GLU A 48 -6.72 9.38 -3.39
N SER A 49 -5.42 9.61 -3.20
CA SER A 49 -4.38 9.05 -4.05
C SER A 49 -3.46 8.10 -3.30
N TYR A 50 -2.98 7.07 -4.00
CA TYR A 50 -2.09 6.06 -3.44
C TYR A 50 -0.88 5.91 -4.33
N THR A 51 0.31 6.17 -3.80
CA THR A 51 1.57 6.08 -4.55
C THR A 51 2.33 4.84 -4.09
N HIS A 52 2.47 3.86 -4.99
CA HIS A 52 3.18 2.61 -4.68
C HIS A 52 4.67 2.88 -4.49
N VAL A 53 5.20 2.53 -3.32
CA VAL A 53 6.53 2.99 -2.87
C VAL A 53 7.65 2.51 -3.79
N TRP A 54 7.57 1.27 -4.30
CA TRP A 54 8.62 0.69 -5.12
C TRP A 54 8.63 1.19 -6.57
N THR A 55 7.46 1.36 -7.18
CA THR A 55 7.36 1.72 -8.60
C THR A 55 7.12 3.21 -8.82
N GLY A 56 6.81 3.97 -7.77
CA GLY A 56 6.34 5.36 -7.86
C GLY A 56 4.99 5.53 -8.56
N ARG A 57 4.32 4.44 -8.92
CA ARG A 57 3.06 4.49 -9.68
C ARG A 57 1.93 4.98 -8.77
N ARG A 58 1.22 6.01 -9.22
CA ARG A 58 0.06 6.57 -8.53
C ARG A 58 -1.23 5.89 -8.99
N TYR A 59 -2.11 5.64 -8.04
CA TYR A 59 -3.44 5.08 -8.22
C TYR A 59 -4.46 6.01 -7.55
N GLN A 60 -5.67 6.06 -8.10
CA GLN A 60 -6.80 6.74 -7.46
C GLN A 60 -7.45 5.78 -6.46
N GLY A 61 -7.98 6.26 -5.35
CA GLY A 61 -8.80 5.46 -4.45
C GLY A 61 -10.16 5.11 -5.07
N GLY A 62 -10.97 4.35 -4.35
CA GLY A 62 -12.27 3.86 -4.79
C GLY A 62 -12.21 2.66 -5.75
N GLN A 63 -11.04 2.09 -6.02
CA GLN A 63 -10.85 1.01 -7.00
C GLN A 63 -10.13 -0.21 -6.43
N THR A 64 -10.32 -1.37 -7.07
CA THR A 64 -9.55 -2.59 -6.78
C THR A 64 -8.46 -2.77 -7.83
N ILE A 65 -7.22 -2.94 -7.39
CA ILE A 65 -6.07 -3.12 -8.27
C ILE A 65 -5.36 -4.44 -7.98
N LYS A 66 -4.59 -4.92 -8.96
CA LYS A 66 -3.64 -6.02 -8.79
C LYS A 66 -2.22 -5.46 -8.87
N VAL A 67 -1.41 -5.69 -7.84
CA VAL A 67 -0.06 -5.13 -7.72
C VAL A 67 0.96 -6.24 -7.52
N SER A 68 2.13 -6.08 -8.15
CA SER A 68 3.26 -7.00 -8.01
C SER A 68 3.89 -6.86 -6.62
N ALA A 69 4.24 -7.98 -6.02
CA ALA A 69 4.80 -8.10 -4.68
C ALA A 69 5.90 -9.18 -4.66
N PRO A 70 7.01 -9.00 -5.40
CA PRO A 70 8.12 -9.92 -5.33
C PRO A 70 8.76 -9.88 -3.94
N TYR A 71 9.55 -10.91 -3.60
CA TYR A 71 10.24 -10.96 -2.32
C TYR A 71 11.10 -9.71 -2.08
N GLY A 72 11.03 -9.16 -0.87
CA GLY A 72 11.67 -7.90 -0.48
C GLY A 72 10.88 -6.64 -0.84
N LYS A 73 9.80 -6.74 -1.63
CA LYS A 73 8.99 -5.59 -2.07
C LYS A 73 7.51 -5.81 -1.73
N PRO A 74 7.12 -5.76 -0.44
CA PRO A 74 5.72 -5.86 -0.04
C PRO A 74 4.88 -4.71 -0.63
N VAL A 75 3.58 -4.92 -0.84
CA VAL A 75 2.72 -3.86 -1.38
C VAL A 75 2.46 -2.81 -0.30
N VAL A 76 3.06 -1.64 -0.48
CA VAL A 76 2.92 -0.47 0.39
C VAL A 76 2.65 0.75 -0.47
N PHE A 77 1.72 1.59 -0.02
CA PHE A 77 1.38 2.86 -0.66
C PHE A 77 1.56 4.01 0.31
N VAL A 78 2.11 5.12 -0.18
CA VAL A 78 1.94 6.43 0.43
C VAL A 78 0.55 6.94 0.08
N VAL A 79 -0.21 7.34 1.09
CA VAL A 79 -1.56 7.89 0.96
C VAL A 79 -1.46 9.40 0.85
N GLY A 80 -2.11 9.98 -0.16
CA GLY A 80 -2.12 11.42 -0.37
C GLY A 80 -0.74 12.02 -0.62
N GLN A 81 -0.50 13.16 0.03
CA GLN A 81 0.84 13.70 0.19
C GLN A 81 1.30 13.50 1.63
N PRO A 82 2.55 13.05 1.86
CA PRO A 82 3.12 12.97 3.20
C PRO A 82 2.96 14.33 3.90
N LYS A 83 2.28 14.34 5.05
CA LYS A 83 2.06 15.57 5.83
C LYS A 83 3.22 15.89 6.76
N HIS A 84 4.12 14.92 6.95
CA HIS A 84 5.16 14.95 7.97
C HIS A 84 6.45 14.30 7.45
N ASP A 85 7.58 14.76 7.97
CA ASP A 85 8.93 14.33 7.55
C ASP A 85 9.34 12.94 8.06
N HIS A 86 8.53 12.29 8.91
CA HIS A 86 8.88 11.00 9.51
C HIS A 86 9.03 9.85 8.50
N LEU A 87 8.49 10.00 7.28
CA LEU A 87 8.65 9.02 6.22
C LEU A 87 9.98 9.13 5.45
N GLN A 88 10.78 10.18 5.67
CA GLN A 88 12.02 10.41 4.90
C GLN A 88 12.96 9.21 4.94
N GLY A 89 13.29 8.70 6.13
CA GLY A 89 14.18 7.54 6.27
C GLY A 89 13.63 6.26 5.63
N PHE A 90 12.31 6.06 5.67
CA PHE A 90 11.66 4.94 4.98
C PHE A 90 11.73 5.09 3.45
N LEU A 91 11.46 6.28 2.92
CA LEU A 91 11.54 6.53 1.48
C LEU A 91 12.98 6.47 0.96
N GLU A 92 13.96 6.89 1.75
CA GLU A 92 15.38 6.70 1.46
C GLU A 92 15.75 5.21 1.37
N PHE A 93 15.29 4.40 2.34
CA PHE A 93 15.44 2.96 2.30
C PHE A 93 14.82 2.36 1.03
N VAL A 94 13.58 2.72 0.70
CA VAL A 94 12.89 2.25 -0.51
C VAL A 94 13.70 2.60 -1.77
N ARG A 95 14.23 3.82 -1.86
CA ARG A 95 15.08 4.26 -2.99
C ARG A 95 16.36 3.45 -3.08
N LYS A 96 17.03 3.22 -1.94
CA LYS A 96 18.28 2.46 -1.86
C LYS A 96 18.09 1.00 -2.27
N GLU A 97 17.04 0.35 -1.80
CA GLU A 97 16.80 -1.08 -1.99
C GLU A 97 15.94 -1.41 -3.21
N ASN A 98 15.51 -0.43 -4.01
CA ASN A 98 14.65 -0.69 -5.17
C ASN A 98 15.34 -1.54 -6.25
N GLY A 99 16.67 -1.55 -6.30
CA GLY A 99 17.45 -2.41 -7.19
C GLY A 99 17.60 -3.85 -6.68
N THR A 100 17.33 -4.10 -5.40
CA THR A 100 17.54 -5.40 -4.77
C THR A 100 16.49 -6.40 -5.23
N ALA A 101 16.94 -7.54 -5.76
CA ALA A 101 16.09 -8.65 -6.18
C ALA A 101 16.44 -9.88 -5.35
N ILE A 102 15.45 -10.39 -4.62
CA ILE A 102 15.59 -11.60 -3.80
C ILE A 102 15.09 -12.79 -4.61
N HIS A 103 15.97 -13.76 -4.79
CA HIS A 103 15.68 -15.05 -5.40
C HIS A 103 15.76 -16.12 -4.31
N VAL A 104 14.67 -16.87 -4.16
CA VAL A 104 14.50 -18.01 -3.24
C VAL A 104 14.08 -19.22 -4.03
#